data_AF-A0A2D0KTF4-F1
#
_entry.id   AF-A0A2D0KTF4-F1
#
_cell.length_a   1.000
_cell.length_b   1.000
_cell.length_c   1.000
_cell.angle_alpha   90.00
_cell.angle_beta   90.00
_cell.angle_gamma   90.00
#
_symmetry.space_group_name_H-M   'P 1'
#
loop_
_entity.id
_entity.type
_entity.pdbx_description
1 polymer ?
#
loop_
_entity_poly.entity_id
_entity_poly.type
_entity_poly.pdbx_seq_one_letter_code
_entity_poly.pdbx_strand_id
1 'polypeptide(L)'
;MMRKILVGVFITLLIGCSRQSPLEERNDYLIDHFYSYSTKKNIESVKFLVIHYTALNEKRSLRALTGGNVSVQYLIPAHPKYKNNEPIIFQLSSEGEKAWHAGRSEWRGYKNLNNYSIGIEIVNCGFKKYFLKKEWCEYHPTQIDALIRLTKDIIRRHKIEAVNVVGHSDIAPLRKEDPGPVFPWHTLYEEGIGAWPDVDTVSKYLADRAPDTPVPVIRIQKALAVYGYSIPQTGYLDVHTHKTIRAFQMHFRPSDIQGYPDAETEAIALALVEKYKLNEN
;
A
#
# COMPACT_ATOMS: atom_id res chain seq x y z
N MET A 1 -52.26 -63.52 20.17
CA MET A 1 -51.87 -62.24 20.80
C MET A 1 -50.51 -61.83 20.23
N MET A 2 -50.49 -61.19 19.06
CA MET A 2 -49.23 -60.77 18.38
C MET A 2 -48.99 -59.29 18.63
N ARG A 3 -47.87 -58.97 19.27
CA ARG A 3 -47.46 -57.62 19.64
C ARG A 3 -46.60 -57.05 18.50
N LYS A 4 -47.14 -56.11 17.72
CA LYS A 4 -46.39 -55.40 16.67
C LYS A 4 -45.44 -54.41 17.32
N ILE A 5 -44.13 -54.57 17.08
CA ILE A 5 -43.09 -53.62 17.48
C ILE A 5 -42.94 -52.61 16.35
N LEU A 6 -43.26 -51.34 16.62
CA LEU A 6 -43.06 -50.22 15.70
C LEU A 6 -41.62 -49.71 15.90
N VAL A 7 -40.75 -49.93 14.91
CA VAL A 7 -39.39 -49.37 14.90
C VAL A 7 -39.48 -47.96 14.31
N GLY A 8 -39.32 -46.95 15.16
CA GLY A 8 -39.23 -45.55 14.73
C GLY A 8 -37.85 -45.26 14.15
N VAL A 9 -37.80 -44.87 12.87
CA VAL A 9 -36.59 -44.38 12.21
C VAL A 9 -36.37 -42.92 12.66
N PHE A 10 -35.35 -42.70 13.48
CA PHE A 10 -34.88 -41.35 13.82
C PHE A 10 -34.03 -40.82 12.65
N ILE A 11 -34.60 -39.93 11.84
CA ILE A 11 -33.85 -39.16 10.84
C ILE A 11 -33.13 -38.04 11.59
N THR A 12 -31.84 -38.22 11.86
CA THR A 12 -30.96 -37.16 12.35
C THR A 12 -30.65 -36.21 11.20
N LEU A 13 -31.34 -35.07 11.15
CA LEU A 13 -30.97 -33.93 10.32
C LEU A 13 -29.64 -33.36 10.81
N LEU A 14 -28.55 -33.66 10.09
CA LEU A 14 -27.27 -32.97 10.25
C LEU A 14 -27.43 -31.54 9.74
N ILE A 15 -27.77 -30.62 10.64
CA ILE A 15 -27.68 -29.19 10.38
C ILE A 15 -26.19 -28.85 10.34
N GLY A 16 -25.61 -28.86 9.14
CA GLY A 16 -24.29 -28.30 8.91
C GLY A 16 -24.37 -26.80 9.16
N CYS A 17 -23.87 -26.34 10.31
CA CYS A 17 -23.62 -24.92 10.54
C CYS A 17 -22.57 -24.45 9.53
N SER A 18 -22.98 -23.99 8.35
CA SER A 18 -22.12 -23.18 7.50
C SER A 18 -21.89 -21.88 8.25
N ARG A 19 -20.70 -21.72 8.87
CA ARG A 19 -20.22 -20.43 9.35
C ARG A 19 -20.05 -19.53 8.12
N GLN A 20 -21.12 -18.87 7.70
CA GLN A 20 -21.01 -17.70 6.85
C GLN A 20 -20.49 -16.59 7.75
N SER A 21 -19.24 -16.17 7.52
CA SER A 21 -18.73 -14.94 8.11
C SER A 21 -19.73 -13.84 7.73
N PRO A 22 -20.34 -13.12 8.70
CA PRO A 22 -21.22 -12.02 8.35
C PRO A 22 -20.34 -10.97 7.67
N LEU A 23 -20.52 -10.82 6.36
CA LEU A 23 -19.91 -9.73 5.63
C LEU A 23 -20.43 -8.43 6.25
N GLU A 24 -19.52 -7.58 6.70
CA GLU A 24 -19.86 -6.24 7.19
C GLU A 24 -19.97 -5.30 5.98
N GLU A 25 -21.12 -4.65 5.82
CA GLU A 25 -21.34 -3.63 4.79
C GLU A 25 -20.69 -2.31 5.21
N ARG A 26 -19.83 -1.75 4.35
CA ARG A 26 -19.19 -0.44 4.54
C ARG A 26 -19.36 0.43 3.31
N ASN A 27 -20.40 1.27 3.32
CA ASN A 27 -20.78 2.21 2.25
C ASN A 27 -20.82 1.57 0.84
N ASP A 28 -19.65 1.36 0.23
CA ASP A 28 -19.47 0.90 -1.15
C ASP A 28 -18.66 -0.41 -1.29
N TYR A 29 -18.31 -1.08 -0.17
CA TYR A 29 -17.57 -2.34 -0.16
C TYR A 29 -17.97 -3.24 1.02
N LEU A 30 -17.61 -4.52 0.94
CA LEU A 30 -17.87 -5.51 1.97
C LEU A 30 -16.58 -5.94 2.67
N ILE A 31 -16.63 -6.05 3.98
CA ILE A 31 -15.54 -6.62 4.78
C ILE A 31 -15.85 -8.05 5.18
N ASP A 32 -14.92 -8.95 4.90
CA ASP A 32 -14.91 -10.30 5.46
C ASP A 32 -13.90 -10.39 6.62
N HIS A 33 -14.42 -10.73 7.80
CA HIS A 33 -13.67 -10.92 9.04
C HIS A 33 -13.26 -12.37 9.31
N PHE A 34 -13.47 -13.29 8.36
CA PHE A 34 -13.25 -14.73 8.57
C PHE A 34 -11.83 -15.07 9.05
N TYR A 35 -10.84 -14.29 8.62
CA TYR A 35 -9.43 -14.45 8.97
C TYR A 35 -8.93 -13.43 10.01
N SER A 36 -9.84 -12.73 10.69
CA SER A 36 -9.48 -11.71 11.67
C SER A 36 -8.73 -12.30 12.86
N TYR A 37 -7.73 -11.57 13.33
CA TYR A 37 -6.99 -11.83 14.56
C TYR A 37 -6.79 -10.50 15.30
N SER A 38 -6.50 -10.59 16.60
CA SER A 38 -6.13 -9.43 17.41
C SER A 38 -4.64 -9.46 17.73
N THR A 39 -3.97 -8.33 17.55
CA THR A 39 -2.54 -8.17 17.93
C THR A 39 -2.41 -7.86 19.42
N LYS A 40 -3.50 -7.44 20.08
CA LYS A 40 -3.56 -6.94 21.46
C LYS A 40 -2.62 -5.76 21.73
N LYS A 41 -2.14 -5.10 20.68
CA LYS A 41 -1.27 -3.93 20.77
C LYS A 41 -1.96 -2.79 20.05
N ASN A 42 -2.17 -1.68 20.74
CA ASN A 42 -2.81 -0.52 20.14
C ASN A 42 -1.84 0.22 19.20
N ILE A 43 -2.40 0.81 18.17
CA ILE A 43 -1.76 1.88 17.40
C ILE A 43 -1.72 3.14 18.26
N GLU A 44 -0.71 4.01 18.07
CA GLU A 44 -0.64 5.28 18.82
C GLU A 44 -1.62 6.30 18.23
N SER A 45 -1.61 6.46 16.91
CA SER A 45 -2.55 7.28 16.16
C SER A 45 -2.46 6.93 14.69
N VAL A 46 -3.58 6.73 13.99
CA VAL A 46 -3.54 6.52 12.54
C VAL A 46 -3.23 7.86 11.84
N LYS A 47 -2.07 7.93 11.18
CA LYS A 47 -1.62 9.09 10.39
C LYS A 47 -1.24 8.74 8.97
N PHE A 48 -0.88 7.48 8.72
CA PHE A 48 -0.39 7.00 7.43
C PHE A 48 -1.17 5.80 6.94
N LEU A 49 -1.19 5.65 5.63
CA LEU A 49 -1.61 4.44 4.94
C LEU A 49 -0.44 3.91 4.14
N VAL A 50 -0.06 2.65 4.37
CA VAL A 50 1.07 2.01 3.69
C VAL A 50 0.57 0.89 2.80
N ILE A 51 0.87 0.98 1.50
CA ILE A 51 0.49 0.00 0.48
C ILE A 51 1.64 -0.99 0.23
N HIS A 52 1.30 -2.27 0.16
CA HIS A 52 2.22 -3.40 -0.01
C HIS A 52 1.72 -4.32 -1.14
N TYR A 53 2.63 -5.12 -1.69
CA TYR A 53 2.26 -6.37 -2.35
C TYR A 53 2.76 -7.56 -1.53
N THR A 54 2.08 -8.70 -1.70
CA THR A 54 2.42 -9.88 -0.89
C THR A 54 3.58 -10.71 -1.43
N ALA A 55 3.87 -10.63 -2.73
CA ALA A 55 4.79 -11.53 -3.45
C ALA A 55 4.44 -13.03 -3.30
N LEU A 56 3.19 -13.31 -2.96
CA LEU A 56 2.67 -14.65 -2.65
C LEU A 56 1.29 -14.81 -3.32
N ASN A 57 0.86 -16.06 -3.49
CA ASN A 57 -0.54 -16.32 -3.81
C ASN A 57 -1.41 -16.13 -2.55
N GLU A 58 -2.71 -15.92 -2.75
CA GLU A 58 -3.67 -15.61 -1.69
C GLU A 58 -3.62 -16.56 -0.49
N LYS A 59 -3.62 -17.89 -0.73
CA LYS A 59 -3.55 -18.89 0.34
C LYS A 59 -2.28 -18.75 1.18
N ARG A 60 -1.14 -18.48 0.53
CA ARG A 60 0.15 -18.27 1.22
C ARG A 60 0.17 -16.91 1.92
N SER A 61 -0.39 -15.87 1.31
CA SER A 61 -0.52 -14.53 1.91
C SER A 61 -1.34 -14.59 3.20
N LEU A 62 -2.54 -15.17 3.17
CA LEU A 62 -3.39 -15.33 4.35
C LEU A 62 -2.69 -16.11 5.47
N ARG A 63 -1.98 -17.19 5.14
CA ARG A 63 -1.21 -17.96 6.12
C ARG A 63 -0.06 -17.15 6.72
N ALA A 64 0.67 -16.39 5.91
CA ALA A 64 1.79 -15.59 6.39
C ALA A 64 1.32 -14.44 7.29
N LEU A 65 0.26 -13.75 6.88
CA LEU A 65 -0.28 -12.55 7.53
C LEU A 65 -1.11 -12.84 8.79
N THR A 66 -1.55 -14.08 8.98
CA THR A 66 -2.21 -14.54 10.22
C THR A 66 -1.31 -15.44 11.07
N GLY A 67 -0.10 -15.78 10.59
CA GLY A 67 0.84 -16.69 11.25
C GLY A 67 1.73 -16.08 12.34
N GLY A 68 1.63 -14.78 12.61
CA GLY A 68 2.18 -14.13 13.82
C GLY A 68 3.53 -13.40 13.68
N ASN A 69 4.25 -13.52 12.55
CA ASN A 69 5.55 -12.83 12.37
C ASN A 69 5.43 -11.49 11.61
N VAL A 70 4.50 -11.44 10.65
CA VAL A 70 4.16 -10.25 9.87
C VAL A 70 2.64 -10.21 9.76
N SER A 71 2.08 -9.02 9.65
CA SER A 71 0.64 -8.85 9.81
C SER A 71 0.18 -7.52 9.25
N VAL A 72 -1.08 -7.43 8.81
CA VAL A 72 -1.72 -6.22 8.27
C VAL A 72 -3.14 -6.07 8.80
N GLN A 73 -3.72 -4.89 8.60
CA GLN A 73 -5.13 -4.62 8.82
C GLN A 73 -5.97 -5.13 7.65
N TYR A 74 -5.54 -4.93 6.40
CA TYR A 74 -6.32 -5.31 5.23
C TYR A 74 -5.53 -6.15 4.23
N LEU A 75 -6.22 -7.10 3.59
CA LEU A 75 -5.72 -7.87 2.46
C LEU A 75 -6.73 -7.81 1.29
N ILE A 76 -6.27 -7.38 0.13
CA ILE A 76 -7.03 -7.38 -1.13
C ILE A 76 -6.65 -8.64 -1.93
N PRO A 77 -7.60 -9.57 -2.18
CA PRO A 77 -7.40 -10.77 -3.01
C PRO A 77 -6.84 -10.48 -4.41
N ALA A 78 -6.30 -11.50 -5.09
CA ALA A 78 -5.83 -11.35 -6.47
C ALA A 78 -6.99 -11.02 -7.42
N HIS A 79 -8.15 -11.64 -7.16
CA HIS A 79 -9.41 -11.38 -7.83
C HIS A 79 -10.49 -11.24 -6.75
N PRO A 80 -10.68 -10.03 -6.19
CA PRO A 80 -11.72 -9.80 -5.19
C PRO A 80 -13.07 -10.25 -5.73
N LYS A 81 -13.84 -10.98 -4.90
CA LYS A 81 -15.21 -11.34 -5.23
C LYS A 81 -16.10 -10.13 -5.06
N TYR A 82 -17.18 -10.06 -5.83
CA TYR A 82 -18.16 -8.98 -5.74
C TYR A 82 -19.51 -9.56 -5.34
N LYS A 83 -20.25 -8.82 -4.54
CA LYS A 83 -21.66 -9.06 -4.24
C LYS A 83 -22.37 -7.73 -4.39
N ASN A 84 -23.46 -7.68 -5.16
CA ASN A 84 -24.20 -6.45 -5.44
C ASN A 84 -23.34 -5.27 -5.94
N ASN A 85 -22.33 -5.56 -6.78
CA ASN A 85 -21.37 -4.57 -7.30
C ASN A 85 -20.42 -3.96 -6.25
N GLU A 86 -20.30 -4.59 -5.08
CA GLU A 86 -19.39 -4.21 -4.01
C GLU A 86 -18.28 -5.26 -3.85
N PRO A 87 -16.99 -4.85 -3.86
CA PRO A 87 -15.90 -5.78 -3.65
C PRO A 87 -15.85 -6.29 -2.21
N ILE A 88 -15.50 -7.57 -2.05
CA ILE A 88 -15.24 -8.20 -0.76
C ILE A 88 -13.74 -8.12 -0.45
N ILE A 89 -13.40 -7.52 0.67
CA ILE A 89 -12.03 -7.30 1.15
C ILE A 89 -11.86 -7.98 2.51
N PHE A 90 -10.68 -8.56 2.78
CA PHE A 90 -10.41 -9.16 4.08
C PHE A 90 -9.90 -8.11 5.07
N GLN A 91 -10.57 -7.97 6.22
CA GLN A 91 -10.00 -7.28 7.37
C GLN A 91 -9.37 -8.32 8.30
N LEU A 92 -8.04 -8.29 8.41
CA LEU A 92 -7.29 -9.26 9.20
C LEU A 92 -7.03 -8.76 10.64
N SER A 93 -7.00 -7.46 10.87
CA SER A 93 -6.92 -6.89 12.24
C SER A 93 -7.66 -5.55 12.33
N SER A 94 -8.00 -5.13 13.54
CA SER A 94 -8.64 -3.83 13.79
C SER A 94 -7.68 -2.69 13.42
N GLU A 95 -8.21 -1.59 12.90
CA GLU A 95 -7.41 -0.39 12.62
C GLU A 95 -6.88 0.30 13.88
N GLY A 96 -7.54 0.09 15.03
CA GLY A 96 -7.04 0.54 16.33
C GLY A 96 -5.87 -0.30 16.87
N GLU A 97 -5.57 -1.42 16.20
CA GLU A 97 -4.48 -2.31 16.56
C GLU A 97 -3.28 -2.14 15.63
N LYS A 98 -2.10 -2.17 16.24
CA LYS A 98 -0.82 -2.19 15.56
C LYS A 98 -0.59 -3.54 14.90
N ALA A 99 -0.54 -3.53 13.57
CA ALA A 99 -0.05 -4.64 12.76
C ALA A 99 1.46 -4.54 12.48
N TRP A 100 2.10 -5.64 12.08
CA TRP A 100 3.54 -5.71 11.82
C TRP A 100 3.84 -5.77 10.31
N HIS A 101 3.68 -4.65 9.61
CA HIS A 101 3.85 -4.57 8.16
C HIS A 101 5.02 -3.68 7.72
N ALA A 102 5.19 -2.49 8.30
CA ALA A 102 6.22 -1.54 7.92
C ALA A 102 7.63 -1.99 8.36
N GLY A 103 7.76 -2.53 9.58
CA GLY A 103 9.05 -2.86 10.19
C GLY A 103 9.92 -1.61 10.42
N ARG A 104 11.25 -1.74 10.31
CA ARG A 104 12.15 -0.56 10.34
C ARG A 104 11.82 0.35 9.15
N SER A 105 11.32 1.53 9.47
CA SER A 105 10.72 2.49 8.54
C SER A 105 10.80 3.92 9.09
N GLU A 106 10.86 4.90 8.20
CA GLU A 106 10.83 6.33 8.52
C GLU A 106 10.16 7.15 7.41
N TRP A 107 9.30 8.09 7.79
CA TRP A 107 8.65 9.02 6.86
C TRP A 107 8.33 10.34 7.56
N ARG A 108 8.74 11.48 7.00
CA ARG A 108 8.50 12.82 7.56
C ARG A 108 8.86 12.93 9.05
N GLY A 109 9.98 12.30 9.45
CA GLY A 109 10.47 12.28 10.83
C GLY A 109 9.80 11.25 11.76
N TYR A 110 8.70 10.62 11.35
CA TYR A 110 8.09 9.52 12.10
C TYR A 110 8.87 8.24 11.85
N LYS A 111 9.29 7.56 12.92
CA LYS A 111 9.98 6.26 12.86
C LYS A 111 9.04 5.14 13.31
N ASN A 112 9.32 3.91 12.87
CA ASN A 112 8.54 2.73 13.22
C ASN A 112 7.04 2.88 12.87
N LEU A 113 6.75 3.05 11.59
CA LEU A 113 5.41 3.42 11.11
C LEU A 113 4.30 2.42 11.50
N ASN A 114 4.61 1.19 11.92
CA ASN A 114 3.62 0.29 12.55
C ASN A 114 2.85 0.97 13.71
N ASN A 115 3.45 1.94 14.41
CA ASN A 115 2.80 2.68 15.48
C ASN A 115 1.80 3.74 14.99
N TYR A 116 1.84 4.09 13.70
CA TYR A 116 1.10 5.23 13.15
C TYR A 116 0.36 4.93 11.84
N SER A 117 0.37 3.68 11.37
CA SER A 117 -0.13 3.36 10.04
C SER A 117 -1.07 2.16 10.00
N ILE A 118 -1.99 2.24 9.03
CA ILE A 118 -2.73 1.10 8.53
C ILE A 118 -1.96 0.52 7.34
N GLY A 119 -1.79 -0.79 7.31
CA GLY A 119 -1.21 -1.55 6.22
C GLY A 119 -2.29 -2.22 5.37
N ILE A 120 -2.19 -2.03 4.05
CA ILE A 120 -2.98 -2.74 3.06
C ILE A 120 -2.03 -3.60 2.22
N GLU A 121 -2.21 -4.92 2.27
CA GLU A 121 -1.52 -5.86 1.38
C GLU A 121 -2.40 -6.20 0.18
N ILE A 122 -1.80 -6.22 -1.01
CA ILE A 122 -2.48 -6.61 -2.25
C ILE A 122 -1.84 -7.90 -2.75
N VAL A 123 -2.65 -8.93 -2.99
CA VAL A 123 -2.14 -10.19 -3.54
C VAL A 123 -1.65 -9.97 -4.97
N ASN A 124 -0.34 -9.83 -5.11
CA ASN A 124 0.35 -9.60 -6.37
C ASN A 124 1.75 -10.25 -6.29
N CYS A 125 2.27 -10.77 -7.41
CA CYS A 125 3.56 -11.46 -7.41
C CYS A 125 4.78 -10.54 -7.30
N GLY A 126 4.60 -9.22 -7.27
CA GLY A 126 5.67 -8.23 -7.23
C GLY A 126 6.40 -8.20 -8.57
N PHE A 127 7.52 -8.90 -8.67
CA PHE A 127 8.24 -9.07 -9.93
C PHE A 127 8.78 -10.49 -10.08
N LYS A 128 8.91 -10.93 -11.33
CA LYS A 128 9.66 -12.12 -11.72
C LYS A 128 11.03 -11.69 -12.23
N LYS A 129 12.08 -12.35 -11.75
CA LYS A 129 13.45 -12.08 -12.20
C LYS A 129 13.84 -13.10 -13.28
N TYR A 130 14.18 -12.59 -14.46
CA TYR A 130 14.65 -13.37 -15.60
C TYR A 130 16.07 -12.92 -15.96
N PHE A 131 17.09 -13.67 -15.55
CA PHE A 131 18.51 -13.30 -15.70
C PHE A 131 18.78 -11.85 -15.26
N LEU A 132 18.87 -10.92 -16.22
CA LEU A 132 19.15 -9.49 -16.01
C LEU A 132 17.88 -8.61 -16.00
N LYS A 133 16.71 -9.13 -16.37
CA LYS A 133 15.45 -8.38 -16.45
C LYS A 133 14.56 -8.66 -15.24
N LYS A 134 13.92 -7.61 -14.73
CA LYS A 134 12.75 -7.71 -13.84
C LYS A 134 11.50 -7.47 -14.67
N GLU A 135 10.51 -8.33 -14.53
CA GLU A 135 9.17 -8.15 -15.08
C GLU A 135 8.20 -7.99 -13.92
N TRP A 136 7.53 -6.85 -13.84
CA TRP A 136 6.58 -6.53 -12.78
C TRP A 136 5.22 -7.14 -13.07
N CYS A 137 4.56 -7.61 -12.03
CA CYS A 137 3.23 -8.18 -12.13
C CYS A 137 2.19 -7.06 -12.07
N GLU A 138 1.42 -6.88 -13.14
CA GLU A 138 0.31 -5.92 -13.18
C GLU A 138 -0.75 -6.18 -12.11
N TYR A 139 -1.38 -5.11 -11.64
CA TYR A 139 -2.51 -5.19 -10.72
C TYR A 139 -3.81 -5.35 -11.51
N HIS A 140 -4.67 -6.27 -11.08
CA HIS A 140 -5.94 -6.47 -11.77
C HIS A 140 -6.88 -5.28 -11.49
N PRO A 141 -7.65 -4.78 -12.48
CA PRO A 141 -8.54 -3.62 -12.28
C PRO A 141 -9.51 -3.76 -11.11
N THR A 142 -10.01 -4.98 -10.84
CA THR A 142 -10.90 -5.24 -9.69
C THR A 142 -10.20 -5.15 -8.32
N GLN A 143 -8.87 -5.28 -8.27
CA GLN A 143 -8.09 -4.98 -7.07
C GLN A 143 -8.00 -3.48 -6.85
N ILE A 144 -7.81 -2.72 -7.93
CA ILE A 144 -7.69 -1.26 -7.89
C ILE A 144 -9.03 -0.62 -7.49
N ASP A 145 -10.17 -1.08 -8.03
CA ASP A 145 -11.50 -0.62 -7.58
C ASP A 145 -11.71 -0.89 -6.07
N ALA A 146 -11.43 -2.12 -5.61
CA ALA A 146 -11.50 -2.47 -4.20
C ALA A 146 -10.61 -1.59 -3.33
N LEU A 147 -9.39 -1.32 -3.79
CA LEU A 147 -8.43 -0.47 -3.10
C LEU A 147 -8.90 0.99 -3.02
N ILE A 148 -9.45 1.55 -4.11
CA ILE A 148 -9.95 2.92 -4.16
C ILE A 148 -11.06 3.11 -3.12
N ARG A 149 -12.04 2.21 -3.10
CA ARG A 149 -13.19 2.28 -2.18
C ARG A 149 -12.75 2.18 -0.72
N LEU A 150 -11.92 1.20 -0.41
CA LEU A 150 -11.36 1.02 0.93
C LEU A 150 -10.54 2.25 1.37
N THR A 151 -9.66 2.73 0.50
CA THR A 151 -8.71 3.78 0.84
C THR A 151 -9.41 5.13 1.05
N LYS A 152 -10.39 5.48 0.21
CA LYS A 152 -11.24 6.67 0.42
C LYS A 152 -11.91 6.66 1.79
N ASP A 153 -12.47 5.51 2.18
CA ASP A 153 -13.12 5.38 3.48
C ASP A 153 -12.13 5.56 4.65
N ILE A 154 -10.97 4.88 4.59
CA ILE A 154 -9.92 4.99 5.60
C ILE A 154 -9.41 6.43 5.72
N ILE A 155 -9.10 7.08 4.59
CA ILE A 155 -8.61 8.47 4.57
C ILE A 155 -9.61 9.40 5.23
N ARG A 156 -10.89 9.27 4.90
CA ARG A 156 -11.96 10.09 5.49
C ARG A 156 -12.09 9.87 7.00
N ARG A 157 -12.10 8.61 7.46
CA ARG A 157 -12.27 8.27 8.88
C ARG A 157 -11.11 8.75 9.74
N HIS A 158 -9.89 8.65 9.24
CA HIS A 158 -8.67 8.99 9.99
C HIS A 158 -8.07 10.34 9.62
N LYS A 159 -8.66 11.06 8.66
CA LYS A 159 -8.17 12.34 8.13
C LYS A 159 -6.71 12.28 7.69
N ILE A 160 -6.36 11.21 6.98
CA ILE A 160 -5.00 10.97 6.50
C ILE A 160 -4.67 12.00 5.41
N GLU A 161 -3.56 12.72 5.57
CA GLU A 161 -3.07 13.65 4.55
C GLU A 161 -2.63 12.92 3.28
N ALA A 162 -2.79 13.55 2.12
CA ALA A 162 -2.40 12.99 0.83
C ALA A 162 -0.94 12.47 0.80
N VAL A 163 0.00 13.24 1.34
CA VAL A 163 1.44 12.89 1.43
C VAL A 163 1.75 11.75 2.43
N ASN A 164 0.74 11.27 3.16
CA ASN A 164 0.87 10.16 4.11
C ASN A 164 0.25 8.86 3.58
N VAL A 165 -0.20 8.84 2.32
CA VAL A 165 -0.50 7.61 1.57
C VAL A 165 0.75 7.24 0.79
N VAL A 166 1.41 6.15 1.17
CA VAL A 166 2.77 5.82 0.73
C VAL A 166 2.92 4.34 0.39
N GLY A 167 3.89 4.02 -0.46
CA GLY A 167 4.35 2.65 -0.65
C GLY A 167 5.28 2.20 0.47
N HIS A 168 5.45 0.89 0.64
CA HIS A 168 6.48 0.38 1.56
C HIS A 168 7.89 0.81 1.13
N SER A 169 8.13 0.95 -0.17
CA SER A 169 9.37 1.47 -0.74
C SER A 169 9.69 2.89 -0.28
N ASP A 170 8.69 3.73 -0.02
CA ASP A 170 8.92 5.12 0.36
C ASP A 170 9.48 5.25 1.77
N ILE A 171 8.93 4.43 2.67
CA ILE A 171 9.25 4.47 4.09
C ILE A 171 10.44 3.57 4.45
N ALA A 172 10.84 2.67 3.53
CA ALA A 172 11.94 1.73 3.70
C ALA A 172 12.74 1.50 2.38
N PRO A 173 13.25 2.57 1.73
CA PRO A 173 13.81 2.51 0.37
C PRO A 173 15.03 1.60 0.25
N LEU A 174 15.76 1.39 1.35
CA LEU A 174 16.92 0.50 1.37
C LEU A 174 16.58 -0.98 1.25
N ARG A 175 15.36 -1.36 1.61
CA ARG A 175 14.95 -2.76 1.85
C ARG A 175 13.75 -3.21 1.03
N LYS A 176 12.87 -2.28 0.65
CA LYS A 176 11.57 -2.61 0.05
C LYS A 176 11.40 -1.97 -1.32
N GLU A 177 10.65 -2.67 -2.18
CA GLU A 177 10.33 -2.22 -3.54
C GLU A 177 8.82 -2.19 -3.79
N ASP A 178 8.01 -2.65 -2.85
CA ASP A 178 6.55 -2.70 -2.91
C ASP A 178 5.90 -1.32 -2.65
N PRO A 179 4.81 -0.97 -3.35
CA PRO A 179 4.02 -1.79 -4.29
C PRO A 179 4.57 -1.85 -5.73
N GLY A 180 5.72 -1.24 -5.99
CA GLY A 180 6.41 -1.30 -7.29
C GLY A 180 5.96 -0.25 -8.31
N PRO A 181 6.65 -0.13 -9.45
CA PRO A 181 6.44 0.91 -10.44
C PRO A 181 5.17 0.76 -11.29
N VAL A 182 4.58 -0.44 -11.33
CA VAL A 182 3.33 -0.69 -12.06
C VAL A 182 2.09 -0.45 -11.19
N PHE A 183 2.29 -0.08 -9.92
CA PHE A 183 1.18 0.31 -9.07
C PHE A 183 0.62 1.68 -9.52
N PRO A 184 -0.70 1.81 -9.72
CA PRO A 184 -1.27 2.95 -10.44
C PRO A 184 -1.51 4.16 -9.53
N TRP A 185 -0.43 4.74 -8.98
CA TRP A 185 -0.49 5.91 -8.09
C TRP A 185 -1.25 7.09 -8.69
N HIS A 186 -1.05 7.40 -9.97
CA HIS A 186 -1.78 8.48 -10.64
C HIS A 186 -3.29 8.25 -10.68
N THR A 187 -3.73 7.01 -10.98
CA THR A 187 -5.16 6.66 -10.96
C THR A 187 -5.75 6.82 -9.57
N LEU A 188 -5.01 6.48 -8.51
CA LEU A 188 -5.45 6.74 -7.14
C LEU A 188 -5.56 8.25 -6.88
N TYR A 189 -4.59 9.04 -7.33
CA TYR A 189 -4.62 10.49 -7.18
C TYR A 189 -5.82 11.14 -7.89
N GLU A 190 -6.17 10.70 -9.10
CA GLU A 190 -7.37 11.14 -9.82
C GLU A 190 -8.65 10.86 -9.03
N GLU A 191 -8.65 9.81 -8.21
CA GLU A 191 -9.71 9.46 -7.27
C GLU A 191 -9.59 10.20 -5.92
N GLY A 192 -8.70 11.18 -5.78
CA GLY A 192 -8.48 11.94 -4.56
C GLY A 192 -7.70 11.20 -3.48
N ILE A 193 -6.96 10.15 -3.84
CA ILE A 193 -6.15 9.33 -2.94
C ILE A 193 -4.66 9.60 -3.17
N GLY A 194 -3.97 10.05 -2.12
CA GLY A 194 -2.53 10.24 -2.16
C GLY A 194 -2.09 11.54 -2.87
N ALA A 195 -0.79 11.73 -2.95
CA ALA A 195 -0.18 12.93 -3.50
C ALA A 195 0.27 12.73 -4.96
N TRP A 196 0.19 13.78 -5.76
CA TRP A 196 0.75 13.82 -7.11
C TRP A 196 1.11 15.25 -7.51
N PRO A 197 2.21 15.49 -8.25
CA PRO A 197 2.58 16.85 -8.66
C PRO A 197 1.61 17.40 -9.72
N ASP A 198 1.48 18.73 -9.76
CA ASP A 198 0.78 19.41 -10.84
C ASP A 198 1.69 19.51 -12.07
N VAL A 199 1.16 19.17 -13.25
CA VAL A 199 1.91 19.11 -14.51
C VAL A 199 2.59 20.44 -14.83
N ASP A 200 1.87 21.56 -14.68
CA ASP A 200 2.42 22.90 -14.95
C ASP A 200 3.59 23.26 -14.01
N THR A 201 3.52 22.84 -12.75
CA THR A 201 4.59 23.06 -11.77
C THR A 201 5.80 22.17 -12.08
N VAL A 202 5.59 20.94 -12.56
CA VAL A 202 6.68 20.10 -13.07
C VAL A 202 7.33 20.78 -14.27
N SER A 203 6.55 21.25 -15.26
CA SER A 203 7.08 21.96 -16.44
C SER A 203 7.89 23.20 -16.05
N LYS A 204 7.39 24.00 -15.09
CA LYS A 204 8.10 25.14 -14.50
C LYS A 204 9.47 24.75 -13.96
N TYR A 205 9.55 23.68 -13.17
CA TYR A 205 10.83 23.24 -12.59
C TYR A 205 11.72 22.49 -13.56
N LEU A 206 11.16 21.86 -14.60
CA LEU A 206 11.92 21.22 -15.66
C LEU A 206 12.69 22.29 -16.46
N ALA A 207 12.06 23.46 -16.68
CA ALA A 207 12.69 24.65 -17.27
C ALA A 207 13.38 24.33 -18.62
N ASP A 208 12.62 23.70 -19.51
CA ASP A 208 13.02 23.28 -20.87
C ASP A 208 14.23 22.32 -20.95
N ARG A 209 14.70 21.78 -19.82
CA ARG A 209 15.72 20.74 -19.80
C ARG A 209 15.15 19.43 -20.32
N ALA A 210 15.96 18.65 -21.04
CA ALA A 210 15.59 17.29 -21.40
C ALA A 210 15.36 16.47 -20.12
N PRO A 211 14.33 15.60 -20.06
CA PRO A 211 13.97 14.85 -18.84
C PRO A 211 15.12 14.08 -18.18
N ASP A 212 16.01 13.51 -18.98
CA ASP A 212 17.17 12.70 -18.58
C ASP A 212 18.44 13.52 -18.30
N THR A 213 18.37 14.86 -18.39
CA THR A 213 19.51 15.73 -18.11
C THR A 213 20.00 15.49 -16.68
N PRO A 214 21.26 15.09 -16.46
CA PRO A 214 21.80 14.86 -15.12
C PRO A 214 21.74 16.13 -14.26
N VAL A 215 21.40 15.97 -12.98
CA VAL A 215 21.37 17.09 -12.02
C VAL A 215 22.30 16.85 -10.84
N PRO A 216 22.77 17.91 -10.16
CA PRO A 216 23.53 17.75 -8.93
C PRO A 216 22.76 16.95 -7.87
N VAL A 217 23.38 15.87 -7.38
CA VAL A 217 22.78 14.95 -6.38
C VAL A 217 22.20 15.69 -5.18
N ILE A 218 22.89 16.73 -4.70
CA ILE A 218 22.48 17.51 -3.53
C ILE A 218 21.12 18.19 -3.71
N ARG A 219 20.71 18.52 -4.95
CA ARG A 219 19.40 19.16 -5.20
C ARG A 219 18.26 18.17 -4.97
N ILE A 220 18.41 16.94 -5.46
CA ILE A 220 17.43 15.86 -5.22
C ILE A 220 17.43 15.45 -3.75
N GLN A 221 18.61 15.29 -3.13
CA GLN A 221 18.70 14.98 -1.69
C GLN A 221 17.92 15.98 -0.85
N LYS A 222 18.06 17.29 -1.11
CA LYS A 222 17.30 18.33 -0.41
C LYS A 222 15.81 18.23 -0.66
N ALA A 223 15.38 18.12 -1.93
CA ALA A 223 13.96 18.04 -2.27
C ALA A 223 13.27 16.81 -1.64
N LEU A 224 13.89 15.63 -1.73
CA LEU A 224 13.34 14.40 -1.14
C LEU A 224 13.30 14.44 0.40
N ALA A 225 14.30 15.05 1.04
CA ALA A 225 14.30 15.24 2.49
C ALA A 225 13.16 16.16 2.95
N VAL A 226 12.92 17.27 2.25
CA VAL A 226 11.80 18.18 2.54
C VAL A 226 10.46 17.48 2.31
N TYR A 227 10.35 16.67 1.25
CA TYR A 227 9.11 15.94 0.97
C TYR A 227 8.77 14.91 2.05
N GLY A 228 9.75 14.13 2.49
CA GLY A 228 9.55 13.19 3.60
C GLY A 228 10.53 12.02 3.74
N TYR A 229 11.44 11.82 2.77
CA TYR A 229 12.39 10.72 2.81
C TYR A 229 13.53 10.96 3.80
N SER A 230 13.91 9.92 4.53
CA SER A 230 15.16 9.90 5.30
C SER A 230 16.32 9.67 4.33
N ILE A 231 16.99 10.73 3.88
CA ILE A 231 18.05 10.68 2.85
C ILE A 231 19.27 11.55 3.24
N PRO A 232 20.52 11.10 2.97
CA PRO A 232 21.72 11.85 3.32
C PRO A 232 21.79 13.18 2.54
N GLN A 233 22.48 14.17 3.09
CA GLN A 233 22.69 15.50 2.46
C GLN A 233 24.18 15.67 2.11
N THR A 234 24.73 14.70 1.40
CA THR A 234 26.18 14.54 1.18
C THR A 234 26.64 15.09 -0.16
N GLY A 235 25.74 15.25 -1.12
CA GLY A 235 26.07 15.55 -2.52
C GLY A 235 26.65 14.38 -3.32
N TYR A 236 26.78 13.20 -2.71
CA TYR A 236 27.29 11.99 -3.37
C TYR A 236 26.17 11.00 -3.66
N LEU A 237 26.22 10.34 -4.82
CA LEU A 237 25.31 9.25 -5.18
C LEU A 237 25.75 7.95 -4.50
N ASP A 238 25.60 7.89 -3.18
CA ASP A 238 25.82 6.66 -2.42
C ASP A 238 24.64 5.68 -2.58
N VAL A 239 24.80 4.45 -2.06
CA VAL A 239 23.77 3.40 -2.14
C VAL A 239 22.45 3.85 -1.51
N HIS A 240 22.49 4.67 -0.46
CA HIS A 240 21.28 5.14 0.21
C HIS A 240 20.53 6.15 -0.65
N THR A 241 21.26 7.11 -1.21
CA THR A 241 20.75 8.11 -2.14
C THR A 241 20.18 7.45 -3.38
N HIS A 242 20.94 6.57 -4.04
CA HIS A 242 20.49 5.85 -5.24
C HIS A 242 19.20 5.05 -5.00
N LYS A 243 19.14 4.27 -3.91
CA LYS A 243 17.94 3.48 -3.60
C LYS A 243 16.73 4.36 -3.24
N THR A 244 16.96 5.50 -2.61
CA THR A 244 15.89 6.44 -2.28
C THR A 244 15.34 7.15 -3.51
N ILE A 245 16.21 7.59 -4.43
CA ILE A 245 15.81 8.13 -5.73
C ILE A 245 14.99 7.10 -6.49
N ARG A 246 15.45 5.84 -6.52
CA ARG A 246 14.71 4.75 -7.17
C ARG A 246 13.34 4.51 -6.55
N ALA A 247 13.21 4.55 -5.22
CA ALA A 247 11.92 4.41 -4.54
C ALA A 247 10.96 5.54 -4.93
N PHE A 248 11.45 6.78 -4.93
CA PHE A 248 10.69 7.95 -5.37
C PHE A 248 10.26 7.83 -6.84
N GLN A 249 11.16 7.40 -7.73
CA GLN A 249 10.83 7.18 -9.14
C GLN A 249 9.78 6.08 -9.32
N MET A 250 9.85 4.96 -8.58
CA MET A 250 8.79 3.94 -8.65
C MET A 250 7.41 4.48 -8.27
N HIS A 251 7.33 5.48 -7.39
CA HIS A 251 6.07 6.10 -7.00
C HIS A 251 5.62 7.15 -8.02
N PHE A 252 6.47 8.13 -8.35
CA PHE A 252 6.07 9.36 -9.05
C PHE A 252 6.55 9.46 -10.51
N ARG A 253 7.48 8.60 -10.94
CA ARG A 253 8.04 8.60 -12.30
C ARG A 253 8.35 7.17 -12.78
N PRO A 254 7.33 6.30 -12.90
CA PRO A 254 7.56 4.87 -13.15
C PRO A 254 8.12 4.54 -14.54
N SER A 255 8.13 5.51 -15.47
CA SER A 255 8.74 5.38 -16.80
C SER A 255 10.25 5.16 -16.76
N ASP A 256 10.94 5.68 -15.73
CA ASP A 256 12.37 5.43 -15.50
C ASP A 256 12.68 5.40 -13.99
N ILE A 257 13.09 4.21 -13.54
CA ILE A 257 13.33 3.88 -12.13
C ILE A 257 14.78 3.46 -11.87
N GLN A 258 15.72 3.92 -12.68
CA GLN A 258 17.12 3.52 -12.56
C GLN A 258 17.79 3.99 -11.26
N GLY A 259 17.27 5.04 -10.62
CA GLY A 259 17.82 5.60 -9.37
C GLY A 259 18.88 6.68 -9.57
N TYR A 260 19.02 7.19 -10.80
CA TYR A 260 19.93 8.29 -11.12
C TYR A 260 19.25 9.65 -10.99
N PRO A 261 19.99 10.69 -10.56
CA PRO A 261 19.47 12.04 -10.47
C PRO A 261 19.36 12.69 -11.85
N ASP A 262 18.14 12.97 -12.28
CA ASP A 262 17.84 13.67 -13.53
C ASP A 262 16.86 14.84 -13.34
N ALA A 263 16.68 15.64 -14.40
CA ALA A 263 15.92 16.87 -14.37
C ALA A 263 14.42 16.65 -14.12
N GLU A 264 13.84 15.58 -14.68
CA GLU A 264 12.42 15.26 -14.46
C GLU A 264 12.16 14.79 -13.03
N THR A 265 13.03 13.92 -12.48
CA THR A 265 12.94 13.47 -11.09
C THR A 265 13.06 14.65 -10.11
N GLU A 266 14.00 15.57 -10.38
CA GLU A 266 14.13 16.81 -9.61
C GLU A 266 12.88 17.69 -9.71
N ALA A 267 12.34 17.89 -10.92
CA ALA A 267 11.18 18.74 -11.15
C ALA A 267 9.92 18.21 -10.44
N ILE A 268 9.69 16.89 -10.51
CA ILE A 268 8.61 16.20 -9.79
C ILE A 268 8.78 16.40 -8.27
N ALA A 269 9.98 16.19 -7.74
CA ALA A 269 10.23 16.35 -6.30
C ALA A 269 9.98 17.79 -5.83
N LEU A 270 10.44 18.79 -6.59
CA LEU A 270 10.21 20.20 -6.28
C LEU A 270 8.73 20.59 -6.39
N ALA A 271 8.02 20.10 -7.41
CA ALA A 271 6.59 20.34 -7.58
C ALA A 271 5.76 19.75 -6.43
N LEU A 272 6.10 18.56 -5.96
CA LEU A 272 5.49 17.94 -4.78
C LEU A 272 5.75 18.76 -3.51
N VAL A 273 6.98 19.25 -3.31
CA VAL A 273 7.32 20.13 -2.18
C VAL A 273 6.54 21.45 -2.27
N GLU A 274 6.44 22.06 -3.45
CA GLU A 274 5.67 23.29 -3.66
C GLU A 274 4.20 23.09 -3.29
N LYS A 275 3.58 22.05 -3.81
CA LYS A 275 2.14 21.77 -3.60
C LYS A 275 1.79 21.41 -2.16
N TYR A 276 2.64 20.64 -1.48
CA TYR A 276 2.27 20.00 -0.21
C TYR A 276 3.08 20.43 1.02
N LYS A 277 4.10 21.28 0.87
CA LYS A 277 5.01 21.65 2.00
C LYS A 277 5.28 23.14 2.13
N LEU A 278 5.26 23.92 1.04
CA LEU A 278 5.57 25.36 1.13
C LEU A 278 4.52 26.19 1.88
N ASN A 279 3.33 25.63 2.17
CA ASN A 279 2.24 26.30 2.91
C ASN A 279 2.08 25.82 4.36
N GLU A 280 3.01 25.01 4.88
CA GLU A 280 2.98 24.51 6.28
C GLU A 280 3.78 25.41 7.27
N ASN A 281 4.20 26.61 6.85
CA ASN A 281 4.92 27.59 7.70
C ASN A 281 4.06 28.81 8.04
#